data_AF-W7TG99-F1
#
_entry.id   AF-W7TG99-F1
#
_cell.length_a   1.000
_cell.length_b   1.000
_cell.length_c   1.000
_cell.angle_alpha   90.00
_cell.angle_beta   90.00
_cell.angle_gamma   90.00
#
_symmetry.space_group_name_H-M   'P 1'
#
loop_
_entity.id
_entity.type
_entity.pdbx_description
1 polymer ?
#
loop_
_entity_poly.entity_id
_entity_poly.type
_entity_poly.pdbx_seq_one_letter_code
_entity_poly.pdbx_strand_id
1 'polypeptide(L)'
;MLETQLENIYEKIDLTLLNRLLRLVVEHSLADYMTNKNNVVIAYKDMQHTNSYGILRGLQFASFLVQYYGLILDLLVLGLKRASEMAGLRR
;
A
#
# COMPACT_ATOMS: atom_id res chain seq x y z
N MET A 1 11.93 22.50 -10.80
CA MET A 1 11.79 21.46 -9.76
C MET A 1 10.30 21.36 -9.45
N LEU A 2 9.71 20.17 -9.51
CA LEU A 2 8.28 19.96 -9.26
C LEU A 2 8.15 19.31 -7.89
N GLU A 3 7.33 19.91 -7.02
CA GLU A 3 7.03 19.41 -5.69
C GLU A 3 5.51 19.37 -5.54
N THR A 4 4.97 18.20 -5.25
CA THR A 4 3.54 17.98 -5.03
C THR A 4 3.36 16.92 -3.96
N GLN A 5 2.33 17.05 -3.13
CA GLN A 5 1.99 16.05 -2.13
C GLN A 5 0.95 15.08 -2.68
N LEU A 6 1.18 13.78 -2.50
CA LEU A 6 0.19 12.76 -2.82
C LEU A 6 -0.80 12.68 -1.65
N GLU A 7 -1.94 13.37 -1.81
CA GLU A 7 -2.95 13.48 -0.77
C GLU A 7 -3.69 12.16 -0.52
N ASN A 8 -3.92 11.86 0.76
CA ASN A 8 -4.77 10.78 1.24
C ASN A 8 -4.45 9.39 0.69
N ILE A 9 -3.18 9.10 0.36
CA ILE A 9 -2.76 7.77 -0.09
C ILE A 9 -3.23 6.69 0.88
N TYR A 10 -2.96 6.89 2.17
CA TYR A 10 -3.27 5.91 3.22
C TYR A 10 -4.75 5.54 3.29
N GLU A 11 -5.64 6.49 3.01
CA GLU A 11 -7.09 6.34 3.16
C GLU A 11 -7.75 5.80 1.89
N LYS A 12 -7.11 6.00 0.73
CA LYS A 12 -7.65 5.63 -0.59
C LYS A 12 -7.16 4.28 -1.11
N ILE A 13 -6.32 3.56 -0.37
CA ILE A 13 -5.84 2.24 -0.80
C ILE A 13 -6.99 1.23 -0.73
N ASP A 14 -7.32 0.64 -1.88
CA ASP A 14 -8.25 -0.48 -1.98
C ASP A 14 -7.55 -1.78 -1.56
N LEU A 15 -8.12 -2.45 -0.54
CA LEU A 15 -7.62 -3.69 0.01
C LEU A 15 -7.65 -4.84 -1.01
N THR A 16 -8.62 -4.88 -1.92
CA THR A 16 -8.73 -5.92 -2.95
C THR A 16 -7.58 -5.81 -3.96
N LEU A 17 -7.26 -4.60 -4.38
CA LEU A 17 -6.13 -4.31 -5.26
C LEU A 17 -4.81 -4.60 -4.54
N LEU A 18 -4.67 -4.12 -3.30
CA LEU A 18 -3.49 -4.35 -2.47
C LEU A 18 -3.19 -5.85 -2.32
N ASN A 19 -4.21 -6.67 -2.06
CA ASN A 19 -4.02 -8.12 -1.94
C ASN A 19 -3.43 -8.74 -3.20
N ARG A 20 -3.98 -8.41 -4.38
CA ARG A 20 -3.47 -8.91 -5.67
C ARG A 20 -2.02 -8.48 -5.91
N LEU A 21 -1.69 -7.24 -5.55
CA LEU A 21 -0.34 -6.71 -5.68
C LEU A 21 0.63 -7.36 -4.69
N LEU A 22 0.23 -7.60 -3.45
CA LEU A 22 1.07 -8.22 -2.43
C LEU A 22 1.43 -9.66 -2.79
N ARG A 23 0.50 -10.41 -3.41
CA ARG A 23 0.75 -11.79 -3.88
C ARG A 23 1.87 -11.89 -4.93
N LEU A 24 2.28 -10.79 -5.55
CA LEU A 24 3.41 -10.77 -6.49
C LEU A 24 4.78 -10.80 -5.79
N VAL A 25 4.85 -10.35 -4.53
CA VAL A 25 6.12 -10.17 -3.79
C VAL A 25 6.17 -11.02 -2.52
N VAL A 26 5.02 -11.39 -1.97
CA VAL A 26 4.88 -12.11 -0.70
C VAL A 26 4.09 -13.41 -0.93
N GLU A 27 4.31 -14.40 -0.07
CA GLU A 27 3.52 -15.63 -0.05
C GLU A 27 2.01 -15.35 0.09
N HIS A 28 1.20 -16.20 -0.51
CA HIS A 28 -0.24 -16.01 -0.64
C HIS A 28 -0.96 -15.92 0.72
N SER A 29 -0.59 -16.77 1.67
CA SER A 29 -1.18 -16.79 3.02
C SER A 29 -0.87 -15.51 3.80
N LEU A 30 0.37 -15.01 3.69
CA LEU A 30 0.81 -13.80 4.35
C LEU A 30 0.20 -12.54 3.71
N ALA A 31 0.04 -12.52 2.38
CA ALA A 31 -0.68 -11.46 1.69
C ALA A 31 -2.15 -11.37 2.15
N ASP A 32 -2.84 -12.51 2.28
CA ASP A 32 -4.20 -12.57 2.81
C ASP A 32 -4.27 -12.10 4.25
N TYR A 33 -3.33 -12.53 5.10
CA TYR A 33 -3.23 -12.06 6.48
C TYR A 33 -3.07 -10.54 6.57
N MET A 34 -2.11 -9.97 5.84
CA MET A 34 -1.85 -8.52 5.84
C MET A 34 -3.06 -7.72 5.38
N THR A 35 -3.77 -8.22 4.36
CA THR A 35 -4.96 -7.52 3.83
C THR A 35 -6.14 -7.62 4.80
N ASN A 36 -6.43 -8.82 5.31
CA ASN A 36 -7.52 -9.05 6.24
C ASN A 36 -7.32 -8.30 7.56
N LYS A 37 -6.08 -8.15 8.01
CA LYS A 37 -5.75 -7.42 9.24
C LYS A 37 -6.05 -5.91 9.15
N ASN A 38 -6.15 -5.37 7.94
CA ASN A 38 -6.61 -3.99 7.72
C ASN A 38 -8.14 -3.86 7.68
N ASN A 39 -8.85 -4.95 7.36
CA ASN A 39 -10.31 -5.02 7.37
C ASN A 39 -10.87 -5.42 8.74
N VAL A 40 -10.67 -4.54 9.73
CA VAL A 40 -11.11 -4.74 11.11
C VAL A 40 -12.07 -3.64 11.56
N VAL A 41 -12.88 -3.95 12.57
CA VAL A 41 -13.75 -2.95 13.22
C VAL A 41 -12.89 -2.02 14.05
N ILE A 42 -12.89 -0.73 13.70
CA ILE A 42 -12.29 0.34 14.49
C ILE A 42 -13.37 0.83 15.45
N ALA A 43 -13.06 0.81 16.75
CA ALA A 43 -13.92 1.35 17.79
C ALA A 43 -13.33 2.67 18.32
N TYR A 44 -14.16 3.69 18.40
CA TYR A 44 -13.84 4.95 19.06
C TYR A 44 -15.01 5.39 19.93
N LYS A 45 -14.83 5.35 21.26
CA LYS A 45 -15.91 5.53 22.24
C LYS A 45 -17.06 4.56 21.95
N ASP A 46 -18.27 5.06 21.77
CA ASP A 46 -19.46 4.26 21.49
C ASP A 46 -19.64 3.94 19.99
N MET A 47 -18.76 4.47 19.13
CA MET A 47 -18.83 4.26 17.69
C MET A 47 -18.01 3.05 17.27
N GLN A 48 -18.56 2.25 16.35
CA GLN A 48 -17.88 1.15 15.69
C GLN A 48 -18.04 1.28 14.18
N HIS A 49 -16.93 1.16 13.44
CA HIS A 49 -16.93 1.21 11.99
C HIS A 49 -15.98 0.16 11.42
N THR A 50 -16.45 -0.65 10.48
CA THR A 50 -15.61 -1.62 9.77
C THR A 50 -14.76 -0.92 8.73
N ASN A 51 -13.44 -1.02 8.85
CA ASN A 51 -12.52 -0.39 7.91
C ASN A 51 -12.43 -1.15 6.59
N SER A 52 -13.31 -0.82 5.63
CA SER A 52 -13.31 -1.48 4.32
C SER A 52 -12.28 -0.90 3.33
N TYR A 53 -11.77 0.31 3.58
CA TYR A 53 -10.83 1.01 2.71
C TYR A 53 -9.68 1.63 3.52
N GLY A 54 -8.50 1.71 2.93
CA GLY A 54 -7.34 2.33 3.55
C GLY A 54 -6.59 1.42 4.53
N ILE A 55 -5.36 1.83 4.82
CA ILE A 55 -4.41 1.09 5.67
C ILE A 55 -4.36 1.67 7.07
N LEU A 56 -4.39 0.78 8.07
CA LEU A 56 -4.19 1.13 9.47
C LEU A 56 -2.71 1.39 9.75
N ARG A 57 -2.34 2.65 9.96
CA ARG A 57 -0.95 3.08 10.21
C ARG A 57 -0.34 2.51 11.50
N GLY A 58 -1.16 2.05 12.44
CA GLY A 58 -0.71 1.47 13.71
C GLY A 58 -0.22 0.01 13.62
N LEU A 59 -0.37 -0.65 12.46
CA LEU A 59 0.14 -2.00 12.26
C LEU A 59 1.66 -1.97 12.02
N GLN A 60 2.40 -2.92 12.60
CA GLN A 60 3.87 -2.98 12.51
C GLN A 60 4.38 -3.06 11.06
N PHE A 61 3.63 -3.71 10.17
CA PHE A 61 3.95 -3.85 8.75
C PHE A 61 3.33 -2.75 7.87
N ALA A 62 2.67 -1.74 8.45
CA ALA A 62 2.04 -0.67 7.67
C ALA A 62 3.07 0.14 6.86
N SER A 63 4.27 0.35 7.41
CA SER A 63 5.38 1.01 6.71
C SER A 63 5.74 0.28 5.42
N PHE A 64 5.82 -1.06 5.46
CA PHE A 64 6.09 -1.89 4.29
C PHE A 64 4.99 -1.74 3.23
N LEU A 65 3.72 -1.83 3.62
CA LEU A 65 2.59 -1.72 2.69
C LEU A 65 2.56 -0.36 1.98
N VAL A 66 2.81 0.70 2.73
CA VAL A 66 2.78 2.08 2.22
C VAL A 66 3.93 2.31 1.25
N GLN A 67 5.14 1.86 1.57
CA GLN A 67 6.28 1.99 0.67
C GLN A 67 6.11 1.15 -0.60
N TYR A 68 5.55 -0.06 -0.48
CA TYR A 68 5.24 -0.89 -1.64
C TYR A 68 4.20 -0.23 -2.55
N TYR A 69 3.15 0.35 -1.99
CA TYR A 69 2.16 1.11 -2.77
C TYR A 69 2.78 2.39 -3.36
N GLY A 70 3.67 3.05 -2.63
CA GLY A 70 4.44 4.21 -3.10
C GLY A 70 5.28 3.88 -4.33
N LEU A 71 5.98 2.74 -4.33
CA LEU A 71 6.74 2.26 -5.48
C LEU A 71 5.87 2.12 -6.74
N ILE A 72 4.62 1.68 -6.59
CA ILE A 72 3.69 1.56 -7.72
C ILE A 72 3.33 2.94 -8.26
N LEU A 73 3.09 3.92 -7.39
CA LEU A 73 2.85 5.31 -7.80
C LEU A 73 4.09 5.90 -8.48
N ASP A 74 5.29 5.64 -7.98
CA ASP A 74 6.54 6.09 -8.58
C ASP A 74 6.74 5.51 -9.99
N LEU A 75 6.43 4.22 -10.18
CA LEU A 75 6.47 3.59 -11.51
C LEU A 75 5.47 4.22 -12.49
N LEU A 76 4.30 4.65 -12.02
CA LEU A 76 3.30 5.35 -12.84
C LEU A 76 3.76 6.77 -13.21
N VAL A 77 4.40 7.48 -12.28
CA VAL A 77 4.90 8.85 -12.50
C VAL A 77 6.13 8.87 -13.42
N LEU A 78 7.08 7.96 -13.20
CA LEU A 78 8.34 7.90 -13.96
C LEU A 78 8.20 7.20 -15.31
N GLY A 79 7.32 6.19 -15.39
CA GLY A 79 7.22 5.27 -16.51
C GLY A 79 8.32 4.18 -16.49
N LEU A 80 8.01 3.02 -17.05
CA LEU A 80 8.84 1.80 -16.94
C LEU A 80 10.27 1.97 -17.46
N LYS A 81 10.45 2.66 -18.60
CA LYS A 81 11.77 2.83 -19.22
C LYS A 81 12.70 3.67 -18.34
N ARG A 82 12.22 4.83 -17.90
CA ARG A 82 12.99 5.76 -17.07
C ARG A 82 13.21 5.21 -15.66
N ALA A 83 12.21 4.55 -15.09
CA ALA A 83 12.37 3.87 -13.80
C ALA A 83 13.47 2.79 -13.86
N SER A 84 13.53 2.01 -14.95
CA SER A 84 14.58 1.00 -15.15
C SER A 84 15.98 1.63 -15.30
N GLU A 85 16.08 2.72 -16.09
CA GLU A 85 17.34 3.47 -16.24
C GLU A 85 17.84 4.05 -14.91
N MET A 86 16.93 4.55 -14.06
CA MET A 86 17.25 5.11 -12.74
C MET A 86 17.58 4.05 -11.68
N ALA A 87 16.86 2.92 -11.69
CA ALA A 87 17.14 1.79 -10.80
C ALA A 87 18.48 1.13 -11.13
N GLY A 88 18.96 1.29 -12.37
CA GLY A 88 20.19 0.71 -12.85
C GLY A 88 20.06 -0.78 -13.16
N LEU A 89 21.14 -1.37 -13.70
CA LEU A 89 21.18 -2.79 -13.99
C LEU A 89 21.28 -3.58 -12.67
N ARG A 90 20.41 -4.57 -12.48
CA ARG A 90 20.57 -5.58 -11.42
C ARG A 90 21.91 -6.29 -11.63
N ARG A 91 22.88 -6.04 -10.75
CA ARG A 91 24.05 -6.91 -10.58
C ARG A 91 23.64 -8.19 -9.88
#